data_AF-A0A5F0JBI6-F1
#
_entry.id   AF-A0A5F0JBI6-F1
#
_cell.length_a   1.000
_cell.length_b   1.000
_cell.length_c   1.000
_cell.angle_alpha   90.00
_cell.angle_beta   90.00
_cell.angle_gamma   90.00
#
_symmetry.space_group_name_H-M   'P 1'
#
loop_
_entity.id
_entity.type
_entity.pdbx_description
1 polymer ?
#
loop_
_entity_poly.entity_id
_entity_poly.type
_entity_poly.pdbx_seq_one_letter_code
_entity_poly.pdbx_strand_id
1 'polypeptide(L)'
;MMRLLIEERVEMRFNMLAIGAALLVALADYLLLPSVLTGLRSNPQIQSYRADPDLTFQVVSQCKQSVINADACYQAYSAAVQLSNLKSCSSEAIAMKRRFKLLVERNTLEAIESGLIKECAPTEN
;
A
#
# COMPACT_ATOMS: atom_id res chain seq x y z
N MET A 1 -12.74 -19.02 -52.15
CA MET A 1 -11.36 -18.96 -51.62
C MET A 1 -10.89 -17.54 -51.30
N MET A 2 -11.12 -16.55 -52.17
CA MET A 2 -10.58 -15.18 -52.00
C MET A 2 -11.17 -14.38 -50.82
N ARG A 3 -12.41 -14.63 -50.38
CA ARG A 3 -13.01 -13.98 -49.20
C ARG A 3 -12.46 -14.49 -47.85
N LEU A 4 -12.19 -15.79 -47.72
CA LEU A 4 -11.63 -16.39 -46.50
C LEU A 4 -10.24 -15.85 -46.17
N LEU A 5 -9.40 -15.65 -47.21
CA LEU A 5 -8.05 -15.09 -47.07
C LEU A 5 -8.03 -13.59 -46.70
N ILE A 6 -9.14 -12.88 -46.86
CA ILE A 6 -9.26 -11.47 -46.46
C ILE A 6 -9.65 -11.38 -44.99
N GLU A 7 -10.58 -12.23 -44.55
CA GLU A 7 -11.06 -12.30 -43.17
C GLU A 7 -9.94 -12.70 -42.19
N GLU A 8 -9.20 -13.78 -42.50
CA GLU A 8 -8.03 -14.20 -41.71
C GLU A 8 -6.95 -13.11 -41.61
N ARG A 9 -6.75 -12.34 -42.68
CA ARG A 9 -5.73 -11.28 -42.72
C ARG A 9 -6.15 -10.05 -41.92
N VAL A 10 -7.44 -9.77 -41.82
CA VAL A 10 -7.99 -8.70 -40.99
C VAL A 10 -7.93 -9.11 -39.52
N GLU A 11 -8.28 -10.35 -39.19
CA GLU A 11 -8.24 -10.89 -37.82
C GLU A 11 -6.81 -10.94 -37.26
N MET A 12 -5.84 -11.44 -38.05
CA MET A 12 -4.42 -11.44 -37.65
C MET A 12 -3.86 -10.03 -37.44
N ARG A 13 -4.28 -9.05 -38.25
CA ARG A 13 -3.86 -7.65 -38.08
C ARG A 13 -4.45 -7.02 -36.83
N PHE A 14 -5.72 -7.31 -36.54
CA PHE A 14 -6.38 -6.83 -35.34
C PHE A 14 -5.74 -7.43 -34.09
N ASN A 15 -5.45 -8.73 -34.10
CA ASN A 15 -4.76 -9.41 -33.01
C ASN A 15 -3.34 -8.86 -32.79
N MET A 16 -2.57 -8.59 -33.85
CA MET A 16 -1.25 -7.97 -33.70
C MET A 16 -1.33 -6.54 -33.15
N LEU A 17 -2.31 -5.74 -33.57
CA LEU A 17 -2.53 -4.40 -33.02
C LEU A 17 -2.95 -4.45 -31.55
N ALA A 18 -3.82 -5.39 -31.18
CA ALA A 18 -4.26 -5.59 -29.80
C ALA A 18 -3.10 -6.02 -28.89
N ILE A 19 -2.26 -6.96 -29.34
CA ILE A 19 -1.06 -7.40 -28.61
C ILE A 19 -0.07 -6.24 -28.47
N GLY A 20 0.17 -5.48 -29.55
CA GLY A 20 1.02 -4.30 -29.52
C GLY A 20 0.53 -3.24 -28.53
N ALA A 21 -0.77 -2.96 -28.51
CA ALA A 21 -1.39 -2.04 -27.56
C ALA A 21 -1.26 -2.55 -26.12
N ALA A 22 -1.51 -3.84 -25.87
CA ALA A 22 -1.37 -4.43 -24.54
C ALA A 22 0.08 -4.35 -24.03
N LEU A 23 1.07 -4.60 -24.91
CA LEU A 23 2.49 -4.47 -24.57
C LEU A 23 2.86 -3.02 -24.23
N LEU A 24 2.36 -2.05 -25.00
CA LEU A 24 2.60 -0.62 -24.73
C LEU A 24 2.00 -0.18 -23.39
N VAL A 25 0.79 -0.64 -23.06
CA VAL A 25 0.17 -0.38 -21.75
C VAL A 25 1.00 -0.99 -20.62
N ALA A 26 1.41 -2.27 -20.74
CA ALA A 26 2.23 -2.93 -19.74
C ALA A 26 3.59 -2.23 -19.53
N LEU A 27 4.22 -1.76 -20.61
CA LEU A 27 5.45 -0.97 -20.56
C LEU A 27 5.24 0.39 -19.89
N ALA A 28 4.16 1.10 -20.24
CA ALA A 28 3.83 2.37 -19.62
C ALA A 28 3.59 2.21 -18.11
N ASP A 29 2.83 1.18 -17.72
CA ASP A 29 2.60 0.84 -16.32
C ASP A 29 3.92 0.55 -15.60
N TYR A 30 4.77 -0.32 -16.15
CA TYR A 30 6.05 -0.67 -15.56
C TYR A 30 6.97 0.54 -15.35
N LEU A 31 6.94 1.52 -16.26
CA LEU A 31 7.80 2.71 -16.18
C LEU A 31 7.22 3.80 -15.27
N LEU A 32 5.90 4.00 -15.27
CA LEU A 32 5.26 5.11 -14.57
C LEU A 32 4.90 4.78 -13.13
N LEU A 33 4.37 3.57 -12.85
CA LEU A 33 3.97 3.17 -11.51
C LEU A 33 5.07 3.32 -10.45
N PRO A 34 6.33 2.94 -10.69
CA PRO A 34 7.38 3.07 -9.68
C PRO A 34 7.58 4.52 -9.22
N SER A 35 7.52 5.49 -10.15
CA SER A 35 7.71 6.91 -9.85
C SER A 35 6.53 7.48 -9.05
N VAL A 36 5.29 7.14 -9.42
CA VAL A 36 4.07 7.51 -8.70
C VAL A 36 4.07 6.92 -7.29
N LEU A 37 4.41 5.63 -7.16
CA LEU A 37 4.51 4.93 -5.87
C LEU A 37 5.64 5.51 -5.00
N THR A 38 6.74 5.96 -5.61
CA THR A 38 7.85 6.62 -4.90
C THR A 38 7.45 8.00 -4.42
N GLY A 39 6.73 8.78 -5.22
CA GLY A 39 6.14 10.07 -4.81
C GLY A 39 5.19 9.91 -3.62
N LEU A 40 4.39 8.85 -3.61
CA LEU A 40 3.52 8.51 -2.47
C LEU A 40 4.33 8.10 -1.24
N ARG A 41 5.41 7.32 -1.38
CA ARG A 41 6.31 6.93 -0.27
C ARG A 41 7.12 8.09 0.30
N SER A 42 7.50 9.05 -0.54
CA SER A 42 8.34 10.21 -0.18
C SER A 42 7.52 11.44 0.18
N ASN A 43 6.20 11.32 0.32
CA ASN A 43 5.34 12.43 0.70
C ASN A 43 5.79 13.01 2.06
N PRO A 44 6.22 14.29 2.11
CA PRO A 44 6.78 14.90 3.31
C PRO A 44 5.78 14.95 4.47
N GLN A 45 4.47 15.04 4.19
CA GLN A 45 3.44 15.04 5.23
C GLN A 45 3.29 13.66 5.87
N ILE A 46 3.43 12.58 5.10
CA ILE A 46 3.44 11.23 5.68
C ILE A 46 4.66 11.05 6.57
N GLN A 47 5.82 11.56 6.14
CA GLN A 47 7.04 11.48 6.95
C GLN A 47 6.95 12.34 8.21
N SER A 48 6.31 13.52 8.16
CA SER A 48 6.10 14.34 9.36
C SER A 48 5.20 13.63 10.37
N TYR A 49 4.10 13.01 9.92
CA TYR A 49 3.27 12.18 10.80
C TYR A 49 4.05 10.97 11.33
N ARG A 50 4.80 10.27 10.48
CA ARG A 50 5.61 9.13 10.92
C ARG A 50 6.67 9.51 11.96
N ALA A 51 7.20 10.73 11.90
CA ALA A 51 8.15 11.27 12.88
C ALA A 51 7.49 11.67 14.22
N ASP A 52 6.17 11.87 14.25
CA ASP A 52 5.38 12.15 15.45
C ASP A 52 4.24 11.12 15.62
N PRO A 53 4.54 9.95 16.22
CA PRO A 53 3.57 8.89 16.42
C PRO A 53 2.38 9.30 17.29
N ASP A 54 2.58 10.19 18.27
CA ASP A 54 1.50 10.61 19.17
C ASP A 54 0.48 11.49 18.46
N LEU A 55 0.96 12.49 17.70
CA LEU A 55 0.11 13.29 16.83
C LEU A 55 -0.62 12.41 15.81
N THR A 56 0.08 11.47 15.19
CA THR A 56 -0.51 10.55 14.21
C THR A 56 -1.64 9.74 14.81
N PHE A 57 -1.42 9.19 16.00
CA PHE A 57 -2.46 8.43 16.71
C PHE A 57 -3.69 9.30 17.00
N GLN A 58 -3.49 10.52 17.46
CA GLN A 58 -4.57 11.47 17.74
C GLN A 58 -5.39 11.78 16.49
N VAL A 59 -4.72 12.16 15.40
CA VAL A 59 -5.38 12.52 14.13
C VAL A 59 -6.15 11.33 13.56
N VAL A 60 -5.54 10.14 13.50
CA VAL A 60 -6.23 8.95 12.98
C VAL A 60 -7.42 8.56 13.85
N SER A 61 -7.28 8.65 15.18
CA SER A 61 -8.40 8.40 16.09
C SER A 61 -9.57 9.35 15.86
N GLN A 62 -9.28 10.63 15.65
CA GLN A 62 -10.28 11.63 15.29
C GLN A 62 -10.94 11.32 13.94
N CYS A 63 -10.14 10.98 12.92
CA CYS A 63 -10.62 10.64 11.58
C CYS A 63 -11.55 9.42 11.56
N LYS A 64 -11.39 8.46 12.49
CA LYS A 64 -12.31 7.32 12.64
C LYS A 64 -13.67 7.73 13.19
N GLN A 65 -13.74 8.82 13.96
CA GLN A 65 -15.00 9.36 14.49
C GLN A 65 -15.67 10.30 13.49
N SER A 66 -14.89 11.18 12.87
CA SER A 66 -15.35 12.15 11.89
C SER A 66 -14.21 12.64 11.00
N VAL A 67 -14.45 12.68 9.69
CA VAL A 67 -13.47 13.18 8.71
C VAL A 67 -13.67 14.68 8.52
N ILE A 68 -12.88 15.48 9.23
CA ILE A 68 -12.88 16.96 9.11
C ILE A 68 -12.00 17.42 7.94
N ASN A 69 -10.86 16.75 7.73
CA ASN A 69 -9.94 17.02 6.64
C ASN A 69 -9.49 15.68 6.04
N ALA A 70 -9.99 15.36 4.84
CA ALA A 70 -9.73 14.10 4.18
C ALA A 70 -8.24 13.87 3.87
N ASP A 71 -7.52 14.91 3.45
CA ASP A 71 -6.10 14.80 3.13
C ASP A 71 -5.28 14.52 4.38
N ALA A 72 -5.52 15.26 5.46
CA ALA A 72 -4.84 15.04 6.74
C ALA A 72 -5.11 13.62 7.28
N CYS A 73 -6.37 13.16 7.18
CA CYS A 73 -6.74 11.80 7.56
C CYS A 73 -6.02 10.75 6.72
N TYR A 74 -5.91 10.96 5.40
CA TYR A 74 -5.20 10.04 4.51
C TYR A 74 -3.70 9.97 4.83
N GLN A 75 -3.04 11.12 5.02
CA GLN A 75 -1.61 11.14 5.31
C GLN A 75 -1.30 10.52 6.68
N ALA A 76 -2.09 10.86 7.70
CA ALA A 76 -1.92 10.31 9.04
C ALA A 76 -2.20 8.80 9.07
N TYR A 77 -3.24 8.32 8.37
CA TYR A 77 -3.51 6.89 8.26
C TYR A 77 -2.39 6.15 7.53
N SER A 78 -1.88 6.72 6.44
CA SER A 78 -0.74 6.17 5.70
C SER A 78 0.52 6.08 6.57
N ALA A 79 0.79 7.08 7.41
CA ALA A 79 1.87 7.04 8.38
C ALA A 79 1.62 5.96 9.47
N ALA A 80 0.39 5.86 9.99
CA ALA A 80 0.00 4.84 10.95
C ALA A 80 0.20 3.41 10.42
N VAL A 81 -0.08 3.16 9.13
CA VAL A 81 0.21 1.88 8.48
C VAL A 81 1.70 1.60 8.39
N GLN A 82 2.54 2.62 8.20
CA GLN A 82 4.00 2.44 8.23
C GLN A 82 4.51 2.15 9.65
N LEU A 83 3.93 2.79 10.67
CA LEU A 83 4.26 2.58 12.07
C LEU A 83 3.78 1.20 12.58
N SER A 84 2.66 0.69 12.05
CA SER A 84 2.17 -0.66 12.37
C SER A 84 3.03 -1.78 11.77
N ASN A 85 3.84 -1.47 10.76
CA ASN A 85 4.67 -2.42 9.99
C ASN A 85 6.18 -2.11 10.08
N LEU A 86 6.64 -1.58 11.23
CA LEU A 86 8.07 -1.37 11.47
C LEU A 86 8.85 -2.69 11.31
N LYS A 87 10.11 -2.65 10.88
CA LYS A 87 10.92 -3.88 10.80
C LYS A 87 11.52 -4.31 12.13
N SER A 88 11.65 -3.37 13.07
CA SER A 88 12.25 -3.63 14.39
C SER A 88 11.32 -4.45 15.28
N CYS A 89 11.91 -5.34 16.07
CA CYS A 89 11.26 -6.16 17.10
C CYS A 89 11.77 -5.84 18.52
N SER A 90 12.31 -4.64 18.72
CA SER A 90 12.56 -4.13 20.07
C SER A 90 11.24 -3.99 20.86
N SER A 91 11.32 -3.96 22.19
CA SER A 91 10.13 -3.78 23.05
C SER A 91 9.34 -2.51 22.71
N GLU A 92 10.04 -1.40 22.46
CA GLU A 92 9.46 -0.13 22.02
C GLU A 92 8.78 -0.26 20.66
N ALA A 93 9.44 -0.89 19.68
CA ALA A 93 8.87 -1.10 18.36
C ALA A 93 7.64 -2.02 18.40
N ILE A 94 7.64 -3.06 19.23
CA ILE A 94 6.47 -3.94 19.43
C ILE A 94 5.31 -3.16 20.04
N ALA A 95 5.55 -2.34 21.06
CA ALA A 95 4.52 -1.49 21.66
C ALA A 95 3.93 -0.51 20.64
N MET A 96 4.78 0.10 19.81
CA MET A 96 4.37 0.99 18.73
C MET A 96 3.54 0.25 17.68
N LYS A 97 4.01 -0.90 17.18
CA LYS A 97 3.26 -1.74 16.23
C LYS A 97 1.88 -2.09 16.78
N ARG A 98 1.81 -2.61 18.00
CA ARG A 98 0.55 -2.97 18.67
C ARG A 98 -0.44 -1.81 18.66
N ARG A 99 0.01 -0.63 19.13
CA ARG A 99 -0.82 0.59 19.22
C ARG A 99 -1.41 0.96 17.85
N PHE A 100 -0.61 0.91 16.79
CA PHE A 100 -1.09 1.27 15.46
C PHE A 100 -1.87 0.15 14.77
N LYS A 101 -1.53 -1.13 14.97
CA LYS A 101 -2.32 -2.26 14.45
C LYS A 101 -3.75 -2.22 14.96
N LEU A 102 -3.96 -1.93 16.26
CA LEU A 102 -5.30 -1.73 16.84
C LEU A 102 -6.07 -0.58 16.17
N LEU A 103 -5.35 0.41 15.65
CA LEU A 103 -5.94 1.59 15.06
C LEU A 103 -6.33 1.35 13.58
N VAL A 104 -5.44 0.70 12.82
CA VAL A 104 -5.52 0.61 11.35
C VAL A 104 -6.02 -0.73 10.82
N GLU A 105 -5.88 -1.81 11.59
CA GLU A 105 -6.36 -3.13 11.20
C GLU A 105 -7.76 -3.39 11.75
N ARG A 106 -8.58 -4.10 10.98
CA ARG A 106 -9.90 -4.58 11.43
C ARG A 106 -9.79 -5.98 12.03
N ASN A 107 -8.97 -6.12 13.07
CA ASN A 107 -8.66 -7.38 13.74
C ASN A 107 -8.95 -7.31 15.24
N THR A 108 -9.10 -8.48 15.88
CA THR A 108 -9.19 -8.54 17.35
C THR A 108 -7.81 -8.36 17.98
N LEU A 109 -7.78 -8.01 19.26
CA LEU A 109 -6.52 -7.88 20.01
C LEU A 109 -5.75 -9.22 20.01
N GLU A 110 -6.42 -10.36 20.17
CA GLU A 110 -5.74 -11.66 20.15
C GLU A 110 -5.08 -11.95 18.80
N ALA A 111 -5.75 -11.60 17.70
CA ALA A 111 -5.20 -11.77 16.35
C ALA A 111 -3.97 -10.87 16.13
N ILE A 112 -4.00 -9.64 16.64
CA ILE A 112 -2.87 -8.71 16.59
C ILE A 112 -1.68 -9.23 17.41
N GLU A 113 -1.90 -9.65 18.66
CA GLU A 113 -0.84 -10.19 19.51
C GLU A 113 -0.20 -11.44 18.92
N SER A 114 -1.02 -12.38 18.43
CA SER A 114 -0.54 -13.59 17.76
C SER A 114 0.29 -13.25 16.51
N GLY A 115 -0.16 -12.28 15.72
CA GLY A 115 0.58 -11.77 14.57
C GLY A 115 1.94 -11.16 14.96
N LEU A 116 1.99 -10.36 16.02
CA LEU A 116 3.23 -9.74 16.52
C LEU A 116 4.22 -10.79 17.05
N ILE A 117 3.74 -11.79 17.79
CA ILE A 117 4.58 -12.89 18.27
C ILE A 117 5.18 -13.65 17.09
N LYS A 118 4.38 -13.94 16.07
CA LYS A 118 4.86 -14.64 14.86
C LYS A 118 5.88 -13.81 14.08
N GLU A 119 5.65 -12.51 13.94
CA GLU A 119 6.52 -11.60 13.19
C GLU A 119 7.86 -11.37 13.89
N CYS A 120 7.87 -11.34 15.22
CA CYS A 120 9.03 -11.03 16.05
C CYS A 120 9.60 -12.22 16.82
N ALA A 121 9.20 -13.45 16.48
CA ALA A 121 9.76 -14.64 17.08
C ALA A 121 11.29 -14.67 16.86
N PRO A 122 12.09 -15.03 17.87
CA PRO A 122 13.51 -15.28 17.65
C PRO A 122 13.61 -16.38 16.59
N THR A 123 14.31 -16.08 15.49
CA THR A 123 14.61 -17.10 14.50
C THR A 123 15.50 -18.12 15.19
N GLU A 124 15.00 -19.35 15.38
CA GLU A 124 15.87 -20.47 15.74
C GLU A 124 16.91 -20.63 14.64
N ASN A 125 18.15 -20.26 14.94
CA ASN A 125 19.37 -20.64 14.23
C ASN A 125 20.49 -20.76 15.26
#